data_AF-A0A813JAR7-F1
#
_entry.id   AF-A0A813JAR7-F1
#
_cell.length_a   1.000
_cell.length_b   1.000
_cell.length_c   1.000
_cell.angle_alpha   90.00
_cell.angle_beta   90.00
_cell.angle_gamma   90.00
#
_symmetry.space_group_name_H-M   'P 1'
#
loop_
_entity.id
_entity.type
_entity.pdbx_description
1 polymer ?
#
loop_
_entity_poly.entity_id
_entity_poly.type
_entity_poly.pdbx_seq_one_letter_code
_entity_poly.pdbx_strand_id
1 'polypeptide(L)'
;DFPVAEFDYFGESWSAWCLVPASKANESMPAAVAEAYGGEGLGCDFGLMCVPDPEKVPLTAAGFEAISRQGDEHRVASFIDRVVKHLGGAVSDGTILATFAERYTLNAKSPTDEPGEEGRALKTFSRLLEELAAEPTWASWNSSASCVADRDSNAPAVGAAIGLACGGLSKNFDCDEIPEECRGSVWDVADYVFGAYWSEHKGTSLQNCYFGGAATLAGTTDRLAESNAKCVVPVEWAKRRRLQGRLSSEGESASKVRSSSYEAMEAPGLPRRAMAADLDEGEEDE
;
A
#
# COMPACT_ATOMS: atom_id res chain seq x y z
N ASP A 1 -12.65 25.58 7.38
CA ASP A 1 -11.24 25.11 7.49
C ASP A 1 -11.15 23.70 6.96
N PHE A 2 -10.09 23.39 6.23
CA PHE A 2 -9.76 22.03 5.82
C PHE A 2 -8.36 21.69 6.38
N PRO A 3 -8.11 20.43 6.73
CA PRO A 3 -6.76 20.00 7.05
C PRO A 3 -5.90 20.10 5.77
N VAL A 4 -4.77 20.79 5.84
CA VAL A 4 -3.82 20.91 4.72
C VAL A 4 -2.99 19.63 4.58
N ALA A 5 -2.78 18.95 5.71
CA ALA A 5 -2.15 17.65 5.77
C ALA A 5 -2.71 16.85 6.95
N GLU A 6 -2.63 15.53 6.84
CA GLU A 6 -2.81 14.62 7.97
C GLU A 6 -1.49 13.87 8.18
N PHE A 7 -1.11 13.66 9.42
CA PHE A 7 0.08 12.92 9.81
C PHE A 7 -0.27 11.98 10.93
N ASP A 8 0.19 10.74 10.81
CA ASP A 8 0.16 9.80 11.92
C ASP A 8 1.38 10.03 12.80
N TYR A 9 1.14 10.35 14.07
CA TYR A 9 2.18 10.49 15.09
C TYR A 9 1.85 9.53 16.22
N PHE A 10 2.71 8.53 16.40
CA PHE A 10 2.54 7.46 17.39
C PHE A 10 1.20 6.68 17.28
N GLY A 11 0.72 6.45 16.05
CA GLY A 11 -0.51 5.70 15.80
C GLY A 11 -1.80 6.50 16.03
N GLU A 12 -1.67 7.79 16.32
CA GLU A 12 -2.79 8.74 16.33
C GLU A 12 -2.70 9.63 15.09
N SER A 13 -3.83 9.83 14.42
CA SER A 13 -3.92 10.70 13.26
C SER A 13 -4.14 12.15 13.71
N TRP A 14 -3.29 13.05 13.21
CA TRP A 14 -3.33 14.47 13.51
C TRP A 14 -3.52 15.26 12.22
N SER A 15 -4.42 16.24 12.28
CA SER A 15 -4.64 17.16 11.17
C SER A 15 -3.81 18.44 11.36
N ALA A 16 -2.98 18.80 10.38
CA ALA A 16 -2.51 20.18 10.27
C ALA A 16 -3.58 21.03 9.62
N TRP A 17 -3.95 22.09 10.31
CA TRP A 17 -4.85 23.12 9.82
C TRP A 17 -4.04 24.30 9.30
N CYS A 18 -4.53 24.96 8.25
CA CYS A 18 -3.90 26.22 7.91
C CYS A 18 -4.28 27.28 8.93
N LEU A 19 -3.27 27.89 9.54
CA LEU A 19 -3.46 29.01 10.43
C LEU A 19 -3.49 30.30 9.60
N VAL A 20 -4.38 31.22 9.97
CA VAL A 20 -4.35 32.58 9.45
C VAL A 20 -3.10 33.26 10.04
N PRO A 21 -2.17 33.78 9.21
CA PRO A 21 -1.00 34.49 9.70
C PRO A 21 -1.41 35.60 10.67
N ALA A 22 -0.95 35.51 11.92
CA ALA A 22 -1.11 36.58 12.88
C ALA A 22 -0.08 37.68 12.57
N SER A 23 -0.48 38.93 12.76
CA SER A 23 0.41 40.08 12.61
C SER A 23 0.52 40.83 13.93
N LYS A 24 1.73 41.28 14.26
CA LYS A 24 1.99 42.14 15.42
C LYS A 24 2.88 43.29 14.98
N ALA A 25 2.47 44.53 15.31
CA ALA A 25 3.23 45.73 14.94
C ALA A 25 3.59 45.83 13.44
N ASN A 26 2.66 45.45 12.56
CA ASN A 26 2.82 45.37 11.09
C ASN A 26 3.82 44.32 10.59
N GLU A 27 4.32 43.45 11.45
CA GLU A 27 5.16 42.32 11.07
C GLU A 27 4.32 41.04 11.05
N SER A 28 4.43 40.26 9.97
CA SER A 28 3.83 38.93 9.87
C SER A 28 4.58 37.98 10.79
N MET A 29 3.90 37.36 11.75
CA MET A 29 4.55 36.40 12.66
C MET A 29 5.24 35.25 11.92
N PRO A 30 4.64 34.62 10.89
CA PRO A 30 5.34 33.64 10.09
C PRO A 30 6.62 34.17 9.42
N ALA A 31 6.64 35.44 8.96
CA ALA A 31 7.84 36.04 8.39
C ALA A 31 8.93 36.25 9.46
N ALA A 32 8.54 36.76 10.64
CA ALA A 32 9.45 36.94 11.77
C ALA A 32 10.06 35.60 12.24
N VAL A 33 9.27 34.53 12.26
CA VAL A 33 9.76 33.18 12.58
C VAL A 33 10.72 32.69 11.50
N ALA A 34 10.37 32.82 10.21
CA ALA A 34 11.26 32.42 9.12
C ALA A 34 12.62 33.16 9.20
N GLU A 35 12.60 34.47 9.43
CA GLU A 35 13.80 35.29 9.62
C GLU A 35 14.63 34.84 10.82
N ALA A 36 13.98 34.55 11.96
CA ALA A 36 14.68 34.11 13.18
C ALA A 36 15.45 32.79 13.02
N TYR A 37 15.04 31.92 12.07
CA TYR A 37 15.72 30.67 11.74
C TYR A 37 16.61 30.77 10.48
N GLY A 38 16.90 31.99 10.00
CA GLY A 38 17.79 32.23 8.85
C GLY A 38 17.15 31.99 7.48
N GLY A 39 15.83 31.86 7.41
CA GLY A 39 15.07 31.88 6.17
C GLY A 39 14.85 33.31 5.66
N GLU A 40 14.77 33.48 4.34
CA GLU A 40 14.41 34.76 3.75
C GLU A 40 12.90 35.01 3.96
N GLY A 41 12.55 35.85 4.94
CA GLY A 41 11.16 36.17 5.29
C GLY A 41 10.33 36.84 4.18
N LEU A 42 10.92 37.11 3.01
CA LEU A 42 10.32 37.87 1.91
C LEU A 42 9.90 37.03 0.69
N GLY A 43 10.18 35.71 0.68
CA GLY A 43 9.89 34.84 -0.47
C GLY A 43 8.76 33.83 -0.26
N CYS A 44 8.31 33.62 0.98
CA CYS A 44 7.24 32.67 1.28
C CYS A 44 5.86 33.33 1.10
N ASP A 45 5.16 32.97 0.02
CA ASP A 45 3.72 33.25 -0.06
C ASP A 45 2.99 32.32 0.92
N PHE A 46 2.75 32.81 2.13
CA PHE A 46 2.01 32.09 3.16
C PHE A 46 0.57 31.74 2.72
N GLY A 47 0.01 32.47 1.75
CA GLY A 47 -1.26 32.12 1.13
C GLY A 47 -1.18 30.78 0.37
N LEU A 48 -0.05 30.51 -0.29
CA LEU A 48 0.20 29.24 -0.97
C LEU A 48 0.47 28.09 0.01
N MET A 49 0.98 28.36 1.21
CA MET A 49 1.15 27.31 2.23
C MET A 49 -0.17 26.71 2.69
N CYS A 50 -1.27 27.44 2.55
CA CYS A 50 -2.62 26.94 2.83
C CYS A 50 -3.26 26.21 1.66
N VAL A 51 -2.64 26.19 0.48
CA VAL A 51 -3.23 25.54 -0.69
C VAL A 51 -2.85 24.06 -0.65
N PRO A 52 -3.82 23.12 -0.65
CA PRO A 52 -3.52 21.69 -0.64
C PRO A 52 -2.58 21.34 -1.79
N ASP A 53 -1.41 20.78 -1.45
CA ASP A 53 -0.35 20.43 -2.38
C ASP A 53 -0.72 19.11 -3.10
N PRO A 54 -0.88 19.10 -4.43
CA PRO A 54 -1.25 17.90 -5.16
C PRO A 54 -0.22 16.78 -5.01
N GLU A 55 1.01 17.07 -4.60
CA GLU A 55 2.05 16.08 -4.34
C GLU A 55 1.96 15.43 -2.95
N LYS A 56 1.18 16.03 -2.03
CA LYS A 56 1.16 15.62 -0.61
C LYS A 56 -0.21 15.25 -0.08
N VAL A 57 -1.28 15.74 -0.69
CA VAL A 57 -2.63 15.38 -0.23
C VAL A 57 -2.83 13.86 -0.27
N PRO A 58 -3.60 13.27 0.66
CA PRO A 58 -3.94 11.86 0.62
C PRO A 58 -4.62 11.46 -0.69
N LEU A 59 -4.36 10.26 -1.20
CA LEU A 59 -4.99 9.72 -2.42
C LEU A 59 -6.41 9.20 -2.13
N THR A 60 -7.26 10.10 -1.64
CA THR A 60 -8.65 9.83 -1.21
C THR A 60 -9.64 10.73 -1.94
N ALA A 61 -10.94 10.48 -1.77
CA ALA A 61 -11.98 11.35 -2.32
C ALA A 61 -11.89 12.78 -1.80
N ALA A 62 -11.57 12.96 -0.51
CA ALA A 62 -11.39 14.27 0.10
C ALA A 62 -10.15 15.00 -0.46
N GLY A 63 -9.03 14.28 -0.64
CA GLY A 63 -7.82 14.84 -1.25
C GLY A 63 -8.05 15.27 -2.70
N PHE A 64 -8.72 14.42 -3.49
CA PHE A 64 -9.11 14.76 -4.86
C PHE A 64 -10.03 15.99 -4.92
N GLU A 65 -11.04 16.07 -4.04
CA GLU A 65 -11.92 17.23 -3.95
C GLU A 65 -11.16 18.51 -3.59
N ALA A 66 -10.21 18.42 -2.64
CA ALA A 66 -9.38 19.55 -2.23
C ALA A 66 -8.50 20.09 -3.37
N ILE A 67 -7.99 19.22 -4.26
CA ILE A 67 -7.21 19.63 -5.43
C ILE A 67 -8.10 20.15 -6.57
N SER A 68 -9.16 19.41 -6.91
CA SER A 68 -10.07 19.78 -8.02
C SER A 68 -10.80 21.11 -7.80
N ARG A 69 -11.08 21.48 -6.55
CA ARG A 69 -11.66 22.80 -6.17
C ARG A 69 -10.78 23.99 -6.50
N GLN A 70 -9.48 23.78 -6.65
CA GLN A 70 -8.54 24.87 -6.94
C GLN A 70 -8.67 25.34 -8.40
N GLY A 71 -9.30 24.55 -9.27
CA GLY A 71 -9.54 24.91 -10.66
C GLY A 71 -8.27 25.00 -11.51
N ASP A 72 -7.16 24.45 -11.01
CA ASP A 72 -5.86 24.41 -11.69
C ASP A 72 -5.65 23.01 -12.29
N GLU A 73 -5.62 22.95 -13.61
CA GLU A 73 -5.45 21.73 -14.40
C GLU A 73 -4.12 21.01 -14.06
N HIS A 74 -3.03 21.75 -13.92
CA HIS A 74 -1.72 21.16 -13.65
C HIS A 74 -1.69 20.50 -12.28
N ARG A 75 -2.36 21.08 -11.29
CA ARG A 75 -2.45 20.49 -9.94
C ARG A 75 -3.31 19.24 -9.94
N VAL A 76 -4.43 19.23 -10.66
CA VAL A 76 -5.24 18.01 -10.84
C VAL A 76 -4.44 16.94 -11.59
N ALA A 77 -3.68 17.30 -12.62
CA ALA A 77 -2.81 16.38 -13.35
C ALA A 77 -1.74 15.75 -12.45
N SER A 78 -1.05 16.53 -11.61
CA SER A 78 -0.11 16.02 -10.59
C SER A 78 -0.76 15.00 -9.65
N PHE A 79 -1.96 15.31 -9.16
CA PHE A 79 -2.69 14.38 -8.31
C PHE A 79 -3.04 13.08 -9.05
N ILE A 80 -3.50 13.16 -10.30
CA ILE A 80 -3.82 11.99 -11.13
C ILE A 80 -2.57 11.17 -11.45
N ASP A 81 -1.44 11.80 -11.74
CA ASP A 81 -0.15 11.12 -11.94
C ASP A 81 0.24 10.30 -10.69
N ARG A 82 0.08 10.87 -9.49
CA ARG A 82 0.28 10.11 -8.24
C ARG A 82 -0.66 8.93 -8.13
N VAL A 83 -1.95 9.08 -8.48
CA VAL A 83 -2.90 7.96 -8.48
C VAL A 83 -2.47 6.88 -9.49
N VAL A 84 -2.05 7.27 -10.70
CA VAL A 84 -1.55 6.33 -11.73
C VAL A 84 -0.34 5.56 -11.23
N LYS A 85 0.65 6.26 -10.68
CA LYS A 85 1.84 5.65 -10.06
C LYS A 85 1.45 4.67 -8.96
N HIS A 86 0.52 5.08 -8.11
CA HIS A 86 0.05 4.25 -7.01
C HIS A 86 -0.69 2.99 -7.48
N LEU A 87 -1.38 3.08 -8.61
CA LEU A 87 -2.03 1.96 -9.28
C LEU A 87 -1.03 1.06 -10.04
N GLY A 88 0.27 1.36 -10.01
CA GLY A 88 1.34 0.63 -10.71
C GLY A 88 1.49 1.00 -12.19
N GLY A 89 0.90 2.12 -12.59
CA GLY A 89 1.10 2.72 -13.90
C GLY A 89 2.24 3.74 -13.92
N ALA A 90 2.61 4.18 -15.11
CA ALA A 90 3.48 5.32 -15.34
C ALA A 90 2.95 6.12 -16.52
N VAL A 91 2.81 7.43 -16.34
CA VAL A 91 2.34 8.35 -17.38
C VAL A 91 3.37 8.41 -18.51
N SER A 92 2.96 8.09 -19.73
CA SER A 92 3.83 8.16 -20.92
C SER A 92 3.65 9.47 -21.70
N ASP A 93 2.50 10.13 -21.56
CA ASP A 93 2.17 11.39 -22.22
C ASP A 93 1.57 12.40 -21.24
N GLY A 94 2.38 13.39 -20.83
CA GLY A 94 1.94 14.46 -19.93
C GLY A 94 0.93 15.43 -20.56
N THR A 95 0.92 15.56 -21.89
CA THR A 95 -0.05 16.42 -22.58
C THR A 95 -1.44 15.79 -22.58
N ILE A 96 -1.54 14.48 -22.86
CA ILE A 96 -2.82 13.76 -22.77
C ILE A 96 -3.31 13.72 -21.31
N LEU A 97 -2.42 13.53 -20.33
CA LEU A 97 -2.78 13.61 -18.92
C LEU A 97 -3.38 14.97 -18.56
N ALA A 98 -2.80 16.07 -19.02
CA ALA A 98 -3.30 17.42 -18.77
C ALA A 98 -4.74 17.59 -19.32
N THR A 99 -4.96 17.22 -20.59
CA THR A 99 -6.30 17.19 -21.20
C THR A 99 -7.28 16.28 -20.45
N PHE A 100 -6.81 15.13 -19.96
CA PHE A 100 -7.62 14.25 -19.14
C PHE A 100 -8.00 14.90 -17.79
N ALA A 101 -7.05 15.59 -17.15
CA ALA A 101 -7.20 16.29 -15.88
C ALA A 101 -8.16 17.49 -15.97
N GLU A 102 -8.19 18.20 -17.10
CA GLU A 102 -9.11 19.32 -17.34
C GLU A 102 -10.56 18.92 -17.05
N ARG A 103 -10.95 17.71 -17.47
CA ARG A 103 -12.31 17.15 -17.25
C ARG A 103 -12.67 17.02 -15.78
N TYR A 104 -11.68 16.88 -14.90
CA TYR A 104 -11.82 16.69 -13.46
C TYR A 104 -11.64 17.98 -12.66
N THR A 105 -11.33 19.12 -13.29
CA THR A 105 -11.38 20.43 -12.62
C THR A 105 -12.83 20.82 -12.36
N LEU A 106 -13.17 21.34 -11.16
CA LEU A 106 -14.57 21.69 -10.86
C LEU A 106 -15.12 22.84 -11.73
N ASN A 107 -14.24 23.68 -12.27
CA ASN A 107 -14.61 24.82 -13.10
C ASN A 107 -14.72 24.50 -14.60
N ALA A 108 -14.26 23.33 -15.05
CA ALA A 108 -14.40 22.97 -16.46
C ALA A 108 -15.89 22.86 -16.84
N LYS A 109 -16.33 23.73 -17.74
CA LYS A 109 -17.64 23.67 -18.39
C LYS A 109 -17.73 22.34 -19.13
N SER A 110 -18.82 21.60 -18.96
CA SER A 110 -18.99 20.41 -19.77
C SER A 110 -19.14 20.85 -21.22
N PRO A 111 -18.40 20.25 -22.17
CA PRO A 111 -18.56 20.56 -23.60
C PRO A 111 -19.99 20.32 -24.09
N THR A 112 -20.77 19.53 -23.35
CA THR A 112 -22.15 19.14 -23.64
C THR A 112 -23.15 19.72 -22.63
N ASP A 113 -22.84 20.83 -21.96
CA ASP A 113 -23.82 21.58 -21.15
C ASP A 113 -24.88 22.23 -22.06
N GLU A 114 -25.65 21.40 -22.77
CA GLU A 114 -26.95 21.77 -23.30
C GLU A 114 -27.84 22.12 -22.08
N PRO A 115 -28.50 23.29 -22.08
CA PRO A 115 -29.32 23.73 -20.97
C PRO A 115 -30.58 22.86 -20.88
N GLY A 116 -30.51 21.76 -20.13
CA GLY A 116 -31.70 20.92 -19.89
C GLY A 116 -31.46 19.50 -19.40
N GLU A 117 -30.24 18.98 -19.44
CA GLU A 117 -29.98 17.60 -18.99
C GLU A 117 -29.25 17.62 -17.64
N GLU A 118 -29.90 17.10 -16.59
CA GLU A 118 -29.35 16.92 -15.23
C GLU A 118 -28.17 15.92 -15.16
N GLY A 119 -27.49 15.70 -16.28
CA GLY A 119 -26.36 14.79 -16.46
C GLY A 119 -25.01 15.47 -16.28
N ARG A 120 -24.83 16.33 -15.26
CA ARG A 120 -23.46 16.58 -14.77
C ARG A 120 -22.97 15.27 -14.17
N ALA A 121 -22.33 14.44 -14.99
CA ALA A 121 -21.57 13.31 -14.50
C ALA A 121 -20.68 13.84 -13.37
N LEU A 122 -20.98 13.41 -12.14
CA LEU A 122 -20.32 13.93 -10.97
C LEU A 122 -18.82 13.63 -11.13
N LYS A 123 -18.00 14.68 -11.17
CA LYS A 123 -16.53 14.62 -11.18
C LYS A 123 -16.08 14.10 -9.81
N THR A 124 -16.30 12.81 -9.58
CA THR A 124 -15.98 12.14 -8.32
C THR A 124 -14.67 11.40 -8.44
N PHE A 125 -14.01 11.21 -7.30
CA PHE A 125 -12.84 10.37 -7.22
C PHE A 125 -13.13 8.94 -7.68
N SER A 126 -14.29 8.36 -7.31
CA SER A 126 -14.68 7.03 -7.76
C SER A 126 -14.74 6.91 -9.29
N ARG A 127 -15.24 7.94 -9.97
CA ARG A 127 -15.27 7.99 -11.44
C ARG A 127 -13.87 8.06 -12.05
N LEU A 128 -13.00 8.89 -11.46
CA LEU A 128 -11.59 8.93 -11.84
C LEU A 128 -10.95 7.53 -11.75
N LEU A 129 -11.18 6.83 -10.63
CA LEU A 129 -10.64 5.49 -10.43
C LEU A 129 -11.17 4.46 -11.43
N GLU A 130 -12.46 4.53 -11.77
CA GLU A 130 -13.07 3.66 -12.80
C GLU A 130 -12.39 3.86 -14.16
N GLU A 131 -12.13 5.10 -14.56
CA GLU A 131 -11.48 5.41 -15.84
C GLU A 131 -9.99 5.02 -15.84
N LEU A 132 -9.29 5.17 -14.73
CA LEU A 132 -7.89 4.72 -14.60
C LEU A 132 -7.78 3.20 -14.55
N ALA A 133 -8.75 2.51 -13.95
CA ALA A 133 -8.81 1.05 -13.92
C ALA A 133 -9.04 0.43 -15.31
N ALA A 134 -9.49 1.21 -16.29
CA ALA A 134 -9.54 0.81 -17.69
C ALA A 134 -8.17 0.86 -18.39
N GLU A 135 -7.10 1.15 -17.66
CA GLU A 135 -5.72 1.18 -18.14
C GLU A 135 -5.55 2.04 -19.41
N PRO A 136 -5.83 3.34 -19.34
CA PRO A 136 -5.81 4.20 -20.52
C PRO A 136 -4.44 4.21 -21.19
N THR A 137 -4.44 4.35 -22.53
CA THR A 137 -3.26 4.19 -23.39
C THR A 137 -2.20 5.29 -23.25
N TRP A 138 -2.53 6.41 -22.59
CA TRP A 138 -1.59 7.47 -22.24
C TRP A 138 -0.76 7.15 -20.98
N ALA A 139 -1.05 6.04 -20.33
CA ALA A 139 -0.24 5.46 -19.27
C ALA A 139 0.22 4.06 -19.70
N SER A 140 1.37 3.65 -19.16
CA SER A 140 1.89 2.30 -19.25
C SER A 140 1.62 1.57 -17.93
N TRP A 141 1.25 0.29 -18.00
CA TRP A 141 0.83 -0.48 -16.84
C TRP A 141 1.68 -1.75 -16.75
N ASN A 142 2.28 -2.00 -15.59
CA ASN A 142 3.12 -3.18 -15.40
C ASN A 142 2.28 -4.33 -14.82
N SER A 143 2.01 -5.35 -15.62
CA SER A 143 1.29 -6.56 -15.17
C SER A 143 2.05 -7.39 -14.15
N SER A 144 3.35 -7.13 -13.98
CA SER A 144 4.22 -7.74 -12.97
C SER A 144 4.42 -6.85 -11.74
N ALA A 145 3.67 -5.75 -11.62
CA ALA A 145 3.76 -4.85 -10.47
C ALA A 145 3.41 -5.61 -9.19
N SER A 146 4.22 -5.40 -8.16
CA SER A 146 4.06 -6.07 -6.86
C SER A 146 3.68 -5.05 -5.80
N CYS A 147 2.86 -5.46 -4.83
CA CYS A 147 2.50 -4.59 -3.72
C CYS A 147 3.66 -4.53 -2.73
N VAL A 148 4.19 -3.33 -2.49
CA VAL A 148 5.33 -3.08 -1.59
C VAL A 148 4.98 -1.97 -0.61
N ALA A 149 5.74 -1.81 0.47
CA ALA A 149 5.51 -0.72 1.40
C ALA A 149 5.89 0.62 0.77
N ASP A 150 5.05 1.64 0.98
CA ASP A 150 5.33 2.99 0.50
C ASP A 150 6.43 3.63 1.36
N ARG A 151 7.60 3.89 0.74
CA ARG A 151 8.76 4.49 1.42
C ARG A 151 8.54 5.93 1.86
N ASP A 152 7.53 6.59 1.32
CA ASP A 152 7.13 7.93 1.73
C ASP A 152 6.18 7.90 2.94
N SER A 153 5.74 6.70 3.37
CA SER A 153 4.95 6.49 4.58
C SER A 153 5.82 6.55 5.84
N ASN A 154 5.17 6.52 7.01
CA ASN A 154 5.87 6.43 8.30
C ASN A 154 5.84 4.99 8.84
N ALA A 155 6.89 4.59 9.54
CA ALA A 155 7.03 3.24 10.07
C ALA A 155 5.85 2.77 10.96
N PRO A 156 5.27 3.62 11.85
CA PRO A 156 4.06 3.26 12.59
C PRO A 156 2.86 2.90 11.71
N ALA A 157 2.54 3.70 10.69
CA ALA A 157 1.43 3.44 9.76
C ALA A 157 1.65 2.13 9.00
N VAL A 158 2.89 1.88 8.57
CA VAL A 158 3.30 0.63 7.90
C VAL A 158 3.16 -0.57 8.84
N GLY A 159 3.59 -0.44 10.10
CA GLY A 159 3.41 -1.47 11.12
C GLY A 159 1.94 -1.80 11.41
N ALA A 160 1.09 -0.77 11.49
CA ALA A 160 -0.36 -0.95 11.64
C ALA A 160 -0.97 -1.67 10.42
N ALA A 161 -0.57 -1.28 9.21
CA ALA A 161 -0.99 -1.93 7.98
C ALA A 161 -0.53 -3.39 7.89
N ILE A 162 0.70 -3.72 8.35
CA ILE A 162 1.16 -5.12 8.48
C ILE A 162 0.20 -5.90 9.38
N GLY A 163 -0.17 -5.35 10.54
CA GLY A 163 -1.11 -6.00 11.46
C GLY A 163 -2.48 -6.25 10.82
N LEU A 164 -3.00 -5.28 10.07
CA LEU A 164 -4.26 -5.41 9.31
C LEU A 164 -4.16 -6.48 8.22
N ALA A 165 -3.07 -6.48 7.45
CA ALA A 165 -2.83 -7.49 6.43
C ALA A 165 -2.76 -8.88 7.07
N CYS A 166 -1.95 -9.06 8.12
CA CYS A 166 -1.83 -10.31 8.86
C CYS A 166 -3.16 -10.80 9.44
N GLY A 167 -3.97 -9.90 10.02
CA GLY A 167 -5.30 -10.25 10.54
C GLY A 167 -6.33 -10.56 9.45
N GLY A 168 -6.15 -10.00 8.25
CA GLY A 168 -7.01 -10.23 7.08
C GLY A 168 -6.56 -11.40 6.20
N LEU A 169 -5.36 -11.94 6.39
CA LEU A 169 -4.87 -13.08 5.63
C LEU A 169 -5.70 -14.32 5.97
N SER A 170 -6.23 -14.93 4.90
CA SER A 170 -6.95 -16.20 5.01
C SER A 170 -6.01 -17.32 5.50
N LYS A 171 -6.59 -18.49 5.84
CA LYS A 171 -5.88 -19.72 6.28
C LYS A 171 -4.67 -20.17 5.43
N ASN A 172 -4.43 -19.55 4.28
CA ASN A 172 -3.39 -19.92 3.32
C ASN A 172 -2.04 -19.21 3.55
N PHE A 173 -2.01 -18.16 4.38
CA PHE A 173 -0.78 -17.45 4.72
C PHE A 173 -0.75 -17.17 6.22
N ASP A 174 0.37 -17.55 6.83
CA ASP A 174 0.66 -17.25 8.23
C ASP A 174 1.80 -16.23 8.28
N CYS A 175 1.62 -15.15 9.05
CA CYS A 175 2.69 -14.17 9.24
C CYS A 175 3.89 -14.73 10.01
N ASP A 176 3.74 -15.89 10.66
CA ASP A 176 4.88 -16.61 11.24
C ASP A 176 5.79 -17.26 10.18
N GLU A 177 5.36 -17.34 8.92
CA GLU A 177 6.14 -17.88 7.80
C GLU A 177 6.92 -16.81 7.01
N ILE A 178 6.98 -15.57 7.50
CA ILE A 178 7.82 -14.53 6.88
C ILE A 178 9.28 -15.01 6.91
N PRO A 179 9.99 -15.04 5.76
CA PRO A 179 11.38 -15.46 5.69
C PRO A 179 12.28 -14.67 6.64
N GLU A 180 13.27 -15.31 7.25
CA GLU A 180 14.15 -14.68 8.23
C GLU A 180 14.89 -13.48 7.64
N GLU A 181 15.29 -13.56 6.37
CA GLU A 181 15.93 -12.44 5.65
C GLU A 181 15.02 -11.21 5.46
N CYS A 182 13.70 -11.37 5.61
CA CYS A 182 12.73 -10.29 5.50
C CYS A 182 12.28 -9.75 6.87
N ARG A 183 12.79 -10.29 7.98
CA ARG A 183 12.49 -9.81 9.35
C ARG A 183 13.44 -8.71 9.82
N GLY A 184 14.39 -8.30 8.98
CA GLY A 184 15.44 -7.33 9.33
C GLY A 184 14.92 -5.91 9.55
N SER A 185 13.79 -5.53 8.93
CA SER A 185 13.18 -4.22 9.08
C SER A 185 11.67 -4.26 8.88
N VAL A 186 10.95 -3.24 9.41
CA VAL A 186 9.50 -3.08 9.18
C VAL A 186 9.16 -2.97 7.69
N TRP A 187 10.06 -2.41 6.88
CA TRP A 187 9.90 -2.23 5.45
C TRP A 187 10.00 -3.54 4.68
N ASP A 188 10.98 -4.39 5.02
CA ASP A 188 11.14 -5.72 4.42
C ASP A 188 9.97 -6.65 4.78
N VAL A 189 9.53 -6.59 6.03
CA VAL A 189 8.33 -7.31 6.51
C VAL A 189 7.12 -6.85 5.71
N ALA A 190 6.94 -5.54 5.57
CA ALA A 190 5.82 -4.95 4.83
C ALA A 190 5.82 -5.34 3.35
N ASP A 191 6.96 -5.27 2.65
CA ASP A 191 7.05 -5.68 1.24
C ASP A 191 6.59 -7.12 1.03
N TYR A 192 6.98 -8.01 1.95
CA TYR A 192 6.59 -9.41 1.89
C TYR A 192 5.11 -9.61 2.23
N VAL A 193 4.64 -9.06 3.34
CA VAL A 193 3.27 -9.22 3.82
C VAL A 193 2.27 -8.59 2.85
N PHE A 194 2.52 -7.39 2.36
CA PHE A 194 1.63 -6.71 1.42
C PHE A 194 1.59 -7.40 0.06
N GLY A 195 2.74 -7.84 -0.46
CA GLY A 195 2.79 -8.61 -1.69
C GLY A 195 2.09 -9.97 -1.57
N ALA A 196 2.27 -10.68 -0.45
CA ALA A 196 1.55 -11.91 -0.16
C ALA A 196 0.04 -11.68 -0.06
N TYR A 197 -0.38 -10.65 0.69
CA TYR A 197 -1.78 -10.24 0.82
C TYR A 197 -2.42 -9.95 -0.53
N TRP A 198 -1.75 -9.12 -1.35
CA TRP A 198 -2.19 -8.76 -2.69
C TRP A 198 -2.33 -9.98 -3.61
N SER A 199 -1.38 -10.92 -3.53
CA SER A 199 -1.40 -12.13 -4.36
C SER A 199 -2.57 -13.08 -4.03
N GLU A 200 -3.04 -13.09 -2.78
CA GLU A 200 -4.19 -13.88 -2.34
C GLU A 200 -5.52 -13.15 -2.55
N HIS A 201 -5.56 -11.85 -2.23
CA HIS A 201 -6.73 -10.98 -2.38
C HIS A 201 -6.65 -10.27 -3.72
N LYS A 202 -7.07 -10.97 -4.78
CA LYS A 202 -7.29 -10.35 -6.10
C LYS A 202 -8.17 -9.10 -5.96
N GLY A 203 -7.93 -8.08 -6.75
CA GLY A 203 -8.76 -6.87 -6.77
C GLY A 203 -8.08 -5.76 -7.55
N THR A 204 -8.53 -4.53 -7.33
CA THR A 204 -7.80 -3.34 -7.79
C THR A 204 -6.75 -2.94 -6.76
N SER A 205 -5.65 -2.33 -7.20
CA SER A 205 -4.54 -1.93 -6.32
C SER A 205 -4.99 -1.00 -5.19
N LEU A 206 -5.97 -0.13 -5.44
CA LEU A 206 -6.54 0.72 -4.39
C LEU A 206 -7.33 -0.04 -3.32
N GLN A 207 -7.91 -1.19 -3.65
CA GLN A 207 -8.67 -1.99 -2.69
C GLN A 207 -7.75 -2.82 -1.81
N ASN A 208 -6.77 -3.52 -2.40
CA ASN A 208 -6.01 -4.55 -1.69
C ASN A 208 -4.51 -4.26 -1.56
N CYS A 209 -4.03 -3.10 -2.05
CA CYS A 209 -2.63 -2.67 -1.92
C CYS A 209 -2.47 -1.26 -1.31
N TYR A 210 -3.51 -0.43 -1.19
CA TYR A 210 -3.34 0.93 -0.66
C TYR A 210 -3.00 0.98 0.83
N PHE A 211 -3.69 0.19 1.65
CA PHE A 211 -3.54 0.18 3.13
C PHE A 211 -3.48 1.59 3.75
N GLY A 212 -4.33 2.51 3.28
CA GLY A 212 -4.33 3.89 3.78
C GLY A 212 -3.09 4.71 3.41
N GLY A 213 -2.36 4.31 2.37
CA GLY A 213 -1.09 4.92 1.95
C GLY A 213 0.15 4.29 2.57
N ALA A 214 0.00 3.18 3.30
CA ALA A 214 1.14 2.43 3.83
C ALA A 214 1.83 1.55 2.77
N ALA A 215 1.17 1.30 1.65
CA ALA A 215 1.63 0.41 0.60
C ALA A 215 1.24 0.93 -0.78
N THR A 216 2.00 0.54 -1.79
CA THR A 216 1.82 0.99 -3.17
C THR A 216 2.16 -0.12 -4.16
N LEU A 217 1.57 -0.08 -5.35
CA LEU A 217 1.91 -1.04 -6.40
C LEU A 217 3.18 -0.59 -7.13
N ALA A 218 4.30 -1.26 -6.87
CA ALA A 218 5.56 -0.95 -7.53
C ALA A 218 5.58 -1.51 -8.96
N GLY A 219 5.10 -0.69 -9.90
CA GLY A 219 5.13 -0.98 -11.33
C GLY A 219 6.42 -0.56 -12.03
N THR A 220 7.22 0.33 -11.42
CA THR A 220 8.48 0.81 -12.00
C THR A 220 9.69 0.12 -11.38
N THR A 221 10.78 0.03 -12.15
CA THR A 221 12.06 -0.50 -11.66
C THR A 221 12.60 0.30 -10.48
N ASP A 222 12.37 1.61 -10.46
CA ASP A 222 12.91 2.52 -9.45
C ASP A 222 12.28 2.23 -8.08
N ARG A 223 10.95 2.06 -8.01
CA ARG A 223 10.27 1.70 -6.76
C ARG A 223 10.64 0.30 -6.28
N LEU A 224 10.83 -0.65 -7.19
CA LEU A 224 11.32 -1.98 -6.84
C LEU A 224 12.77 -1.96 -6.36
N ALA A 225 13.60 -1.03 -6.83
CA ALA A 225 14.99 -0.89 -6.40
C ALA A 225 15.13 -0.35 -4.96
N GLU A 226 14.10 0.33 -4.44
CA GLU A 226 14.02 0.73 -3.02
C GLU A 226 13.65 -0.44 -2.09
N SER A 227 13.26 -1.58 -2.66
CA SER A 227 12.83 -2.77 -1.93
C SER A 227 13.91 -3.85 -1.93
N ASN A 228 13.96 -4.65 -0.86
CA ASN A 228 14.78 -5.85 -0.88
C ASN A 228 14.14 -6.87 -1.83
N ALA A 229 14.80 -7.14 -2.96
CA ALA A 229 14.27 -8.03 -4.00
C ALA A 229 13.90 -9.44 -3.51
N LYS A 230 14.45 -9.91 -2.38
CA LYS A 230 14.08 -11.20 -1.76
C LYS A 230 12.74 -11.15 -1.04
N CYS A 231 12.32 -9.97 -0.61
CA CYS A 231 11.10 -9.74 0.16
C CYS A 231 9.93 -9.27 -0.72
N VAL A 232 10.20 -8.86 -1.95
CA VAL A 232 9.15 -8.56 -2.92
C VAL A 232 8.47 -9.84 -3.39
N VAL A 233 7.19 -9.98 -3.09
CA VAL A 233 6.38 -11.12 -3.51
C VAL A 233 5.79 -10.88 -4.90
N PRO A 234 6.12 -11.71 -5.91
CA PRO A 234 5.58 -11.54 -7.26
C PRO A 234 4.09 -11.90 -7.32
N VAL A 235 3.36 -11.31 -8.26
CA VAL A 235 1.91 -11.55 -8.48
C VAL A 235 1.55 -13.05 -8.62
N GLU A 236 2.47 -13.86 -9.16
CA GLU A 236 2.27 -15.29 -9.39
C GLU A 236 2.56 -16.17 -8.16
N TRP A 237 2.92 -15.58 -7.03
CA TRP A 237 3.32 -16.30 -5.81
C TRP A 237 2.25 -17.25 -5.28
N ALA A 238 1.00 -16.79 -5.18
CA ALA A 238 -0.11 -17.62 -4.68
C ALA A 238 -0.32 -18.89 -5.52
N LYS A 239 -0.12 -18.80 -6.84
CA LYS A 239 -0.21 -19.97 -7.73
C LYS A 239 0.93 -20.96 -7.45
N ARG A 240 2.16 -20.46 -7.29
CA ARG A 240 3.34 -21.30 -6.98
C ARG A 240 3.18 -22.02 -5.64
N ARG A 241 2.74 -21.31 -4.61
CA ARG A 241 2.56 -21.89 -3.26
C ARG A 241 1.50 -22.99 -3.24
N ARG A 242 0.37 -22.80 -3.92
CA ARG A 242 -0.68 -23.84 -4.04
C ARG A 242 -0.18 -25.09 -4.77
N LEU A 243 0.67 -24.93 -5.79
CA LEU A 243 1.29 -26.06 -6.47
C LEU A 243 2.28 -26.80 -5.56
N GLN A 244 3.09 -26.06 -4.80
CA GLN A 244 4.06 -26.64 -3.87
C GLN A 244 3.38 -27.40 -2.72
N GLY A 245 2.32 -26.83 -2.12
CA GLY A 245 1.55 -27.50 -1.07
C GLY A 245 0.90 -28.81 -1.54
N ARG A 246 0.42 -28.86 -2.79
CA ARG A 246 -0.09 -30.11 -3.40
C ARG A 246 1.00 -31.16 -3.51
N LEU A 247 2.16 -30.80 -4.07
CA LEU A 247 3.28 -31.73 -4.24
C LEU A 247 3.77 -32.30 -2.90
N SER A 248 3.83 -31.49 -1.85
CA SER A 248 4.18 -31.96 -0.50
C SER A 248 3.16 -32.96 0.06
N SER A 249 1.86 -32.69 -0.09
CA SER A 249 0.79 -33.60 0.39
C SER A 249 0.74 -34.94 -0.35
N GLU A 250 1.07 -34.93 -1.66
CA GLU A 250 1.13 -36.15 -2.48
C GLU A 250 2.36 -37.00 -2.14
N GLY A 251 3.51 -36.36 -1.89
CA GLY A 251 4.73 -37.05 -1.45
C GLY A 251 4.55 -37.77 -0.11
N GLU A 252 3.88 -37.14 0.85
CA GLU A 252 3.63 -37.74 2.17
C GLU A 252 2.66 -38.92 2.09
N SER A 253 1.62 -38.80 1.25
CA SER A 253 0.66 -39.89 0.99
C SER A 253 1.33 -41.09 0.29
N ALA A 254 2.19 -40.84 -0.70
CA ALA A 254 2.93 -41.90 -1.40
C ALA A 254 3.94 -42.61 -0.49
N SER A 255 4.57 -41.88 0.44
CA SER A 255 5.47 -42.46 1.44
C SER A 255 4.72 -43.37 2.43
N LYS A 256 3.52 -42.97 2.87
CA LYS A 256 2.68 -43.77 3.79
C LYS A 256 2.16 -45.06 3.15
N VAL A 257 1.82 -45.04 1.86
CA VAL A 257 1.42 -46.26 1.11
C VAL A 257 2.59 -47.24 0.98
N ARG A 258 3.82 -46.76 0.78
CA ARG A 258 5.01 -47.63 0.75
C ARG A 258 5.34 -48.22 2.11
N SER A 259 5.22 -47.45 3.20
CA SER A 259 5.47 -47.98 4.55
C SER A 259 4.45 -49.05 4.96
N SER A 260 3.17 -48.88 4.60
CA SER A 260 2.12 -49.88 4.87
C SER A 260 2.28 -51.18 4.09
N SER A 261 3.09 -51.19 3.02
CA SER A 261 3.32 -52.37 2.19
C SER A 261 4.41 -53.30 2.75
N TYR A 262 5.24 -52.82 3.69
CA TYR A 262 6.34 -53.60 4.26
C TYR A 262 6.03 -54.26 5.62
N GLU A 263 4.91 -53.93 6.26
CA GLU A 263 4.47 -54.59 7.51
C GLU A 263 3.69 -55.90 7.28
N ALA A 264 3.43 -56.31 6.04
CA ALA A 264 2.76 -57.59 5.74
C ALA A 264 3.72 -58.79 5.55
N MET A 265 4.99 -58.67 5.95
CA MET A 265 5.97 -59.77 5.92
C MET A 265 6.63 -60.02 7.30
N GLU A 266 5.85 -59.95 8.39
CA GLU A 266 6.32 -60.49 9.67
C GLU A 266 6.32 -62.02 9.66
N ALA A 267 7.53 -62.57 9.74
CA ALA A 267 7.78 -63.97 10.05
C ALA A 267 7.36 -64.31 11.50
N PRO A 268 6.88 -65.53 11.76
CA PRO A 268 6.44 -65.93 13.10
C PRO A 268 7.62 -66.18 14.05
N GLY A 269 7.63 -65.45 15.16
CA GLY A 269 8.09 -65.95 16.45
C GLY A 269 9.48 -65.52 16.90
N LEU A 270 9.52 -64.83 18.06
CA LEU A 270 10.28 -65.22 19.25
C LEU A 270 9.82 -64.34 20.44
N PRO A 271 9.68 -64.92 21.66
CA PRO A 271 9.12 -64.21 22.81
C PRO A 271 10.13 -63.21 23.40
N ARG A 272 9.73 -61.95 23.52
CA ARG A 272 10.50 -60.92 24.24
C ARG A 272 10.23 -60.98 25.74
N ARG A 273 11.32 -61.09 26.48
CA ARG A 273 11.42 -61.14 27.94
C ARG A 273 11.24 -59.73 28.51
N ALA A 274 10.33 -59.58 29.47
CA ALA A 274 10.11 -58.34 30.19
C ALA A 274 11.34 -57.99 31.05
N MET A 275 11.81 -56.74 30.95
CA MET A 275 12.57 -56.09 32.01
C MET A 275 11.91 -54.76 32.33
N ALA A 276 11.39 -54.69 33.54
CA ALA A 276 11.00 -53.47 34.22
C ALA A 276 12.27 -52.68 34.59
N ALA A 277 12.21 -51.37 34.43
CA ALA A 277 13.08 -50.44 35.12
C ALA A 277 12.27 -49.18 35.42
N ASP A 278 11.79 -49.12 36.65
CA ASP A 278 11.41 -47.90 37.38
C ASP A 278 12.63 -46.99 37.50
N LEU A 279 12.51 -45.72 37.13
CA LEU A 279 13.28 -44.56 37.61
C LEU A 279 12.58 -43.30 37.06
N ASP A 280 12.50 -42.15 37.71
CA ASP A 280 12.55 -41.66 39.09
C ASP A 280 12.21 -40.15 38.95
N GLU A 281 11.68 -39.55 40.00
CA GLU A 281 11.17 -38.18 40.06
C GLU A 281 12.28 -37.09 40.05
N GLY A 282 11.88 -35.85 39.78
CA GLY A 282 12.66 -34.60 39.95
C GLY A 282 12.06 -33.53 39.03
N GLU A 283 11.17 -32.62 39.44
CA GLU A 283 11.24 -31.63 40.54
C GLU A 283 12.47 -30.74 40.42
N GLU A 284 12.29 -29.53 39.87
CA GLU A 284 13.09 -28.35 40.22
C GLU A 284 12.30 -27.07 39.85
N ASP A 285 11.98 -26.34 40.91
CA ASP A 285 11.47 -24.96 40.94
C ASP A 285 12.55 -23.97 40.47
N GLU A 286 12.15 -22.90 39.77
CA GLU A 286 12.55 -21.50 40.03
C GLU A 286 11.70 -20.50 39.22
#